data_AF-A0AAU7D8R4-F1
#
_entry.id   AF-A0AAU7D8R4-F1
#
_cell.length_a   1.000
_cell.length_b   1.000
_cell.length_c   1.000
_cell.angle_alpha   90.00
_cell.angle_beta   90.00
_cell.angle_gamma   90.00
#
_symmetry.space_group_name_H-M   'P 1'
#
loop_
_entity.id
_entity.type
_entity.pdbx_description
1 polymer ?
#
loop_
_entity_poly.entity_id
_entity_poly.type
_entity_poly.pdbx_seq_one_letter_code
_entity_poly.pdbx_strand_id
1 'polypeptide(L)'
;MKEMDRRKFVKAGAAASGLLLLKSKTAFGYEANSAVRMALLGCGNRGTSVASSFAQNTTARVVALADIFPDKLALGKAHFDKLNAGLGHAAIEDRLTFHGHEAFMELAHSKDVDMVQISTPPWFHVQHLEAMVDAGKHVYCEKPVGVDVAQSKKALEIAQRVSGKQSVDVGFQVRSAPPIAAVIGRVKDGALGKIASISASYYAPASTEKMAPAGASHDEWRLRNWLWDKVLSGDILVEQNIHIIDLCNWALGGHPLKAIATGGRNILTHAGDCWDNYQVTYTYPGDVHVSFASTQFGDYGFFEAGMRIFGAEGSADVPYAGPVRILGRSAWSWQDAAAAPTEPGKFAANGEFKDNLALADREKDRSFIESITSGQFHNQIAAGVETAQSCMLGRMAAYTGREVTWEELQTHGEKFTLGMDVNRFS
;
A
#
# COMPACT_ATOMS: atom_id res chain seq x y z
N MET A 1 -3.12 -39.54 -83.10
CA MET A 1 -3.24 -38.79 -81.83
C MET A 1 -2.92 -39.79 -80.74
N LYS A 2 -1.66 -39.80 -80.30
CA LYS A 2 -1.06 -40.92 -79.58
C LYS A 2 -1.19 -40.73 -78.08
N GLU A 3 -1.63 -41.81 -77.44
CA GLU A 3 -1.57 -42.10 -76.03
C GLU A 3 -0.19 -41.85 -75.43
N MET A 4 -0.19 -41.32 -74.21
CA MET A 4 0.93 -41.27 -73.29
C MET A 4 0.37 -40.85 -71.92
N ASP A 5 0.73 -41.34 -70.75
CA ASP A 5 1.38 -42.55 -70.25
C ASP A 5 1.01 -42.51 -68.74
N ARG A 6 0.63 -43.64 -68.14
CA ARG A 6 -0.04 -43.74 -66.81
C ARG A 6 0.90 -43.46 -65.62
N ARG A 7 1.92 -42.61 -65.78
CA ARG A 7 2.90 -42.23 -64.75
C ARG A 7 3.02 -40.73 -64.42
N LYS A 8 2.11 -39.86 -64.86
CA LYS A 8 2.15 -38.41 -64.51
C LYS A 8 0.81 -37.78 -64.07
N PHE A 9 -0.03 -38.49 -63.31
CA PHE A 9 -1.25 -37.89 -62.75
C PHE A 9 -1.48 -38.23 -61.26
N VAL A 10 -0.47 -38.03 -60.41
CA VAL A 10 -0.64 -38.04 -58.94
C VAL A 10 -0.13 -36.72 -58.34
N LYS A 11 -0.49 -35.60 -58.96
CA LYS A 11 -0.38 -34.26 -58.37
C LYS A 11 -1.70 -33.53 -58.51
N ALA A 12 -2.64 -33.84 -57.63
CA ALA A 12 -3.68 -32.95 -57.09
C ALA A 12 -4.74 -33.82 -56.41
N GLY A 13 -4.94 -33.64 -55.10
CA GLY A 13 -6.13 -34.16 -54.42
C GLY A 13 -5.86 -34.84 -53.08
N ALA A 14 -5.75 -34.00 -52.04
CA ALA A 14 -6.25 -34.18 -50.68
C ALA A 14 -5.90 -35.43 -49.84
N ALA A 15 -5.49 -35.09 -48.61
CA ALA A 15 -5.86 -35.71 -47.33
C ALA A 15 -4.81 -36.56 -46.63
N ALA A 16 -4.64 -36.20 -45.34
CA ALA A 16 -4.05 -36.93 -44.22
C ALA A 16 -2.53 -36.74 -43.94
N SER A 17 -2.29 -36.31 -42.69
CA SER A 17 -1.13 -36.64 -41.86
C SER A 17 0.10 -35.71 -41.96
N GLY A 18 -0.08 -34.46 -41.57
CA GLY A 18 1.01 -33.67 -40.99
C GLY A 18 0.59 -33.19 -39.61
N LEU A 19 1.08 -33.84 -38.55
CA LEU A 19 1.02 -33.30 -37.20
C LEU A 19 1.74 -31.95 -37.19
N LEU A 20 1.00 -30.87 -37.36
CA LEU A 20 1.42 -29.56 -36.89
C LEU A 20 1.26 -29.60 -35.37
N LEU A 21 2.37 -29.84 -34.66
CA LEU A 21 2.52 -29.43 -33.27
C LEU A 21 2.44 -27.89 -33.23
N LEU A 22 1.22 -27.37 -33.36
CA LEU A 22 0.90 -26.00 -33.00
C LEU A 22 1.10 -25.91 -31.49
N LYS A 23 2.15 -25.18 -31.07
CA LYS A 23 2.28 -24.73 -29.68
C LYS A 23 0.94 -24.12 -29.28
N SER A 24 0.37 -24.58 -28.16
CA SER A 24 -0.94 -24.22 -27.62
C SER A 24 -1.06 -22.75 -27.15
N LYS A 25 -0.51 -21.79 -27.88
CA LYS A 25 -0.53 -20.36 -27.53
C LYS A 25 -1.57 -19.52 -28.27
N THR A 26 -2.45 -20.13 -29.06
CA THR A 26 -3.51 -19.41 -29.77
C THR A 26 -4.84 -20.12 -29.66
N ALA A 27 -5.32 -20.22 -28.43
CA ALA A 27 -6.73 -20.40 -28.07
C ALA A 27 -6.95 -19.95 -26.62
N PHE A 28 -6.45 -18.77 -26.25
CA PHE A 28 -6.95 -18.09 -25.05
C PHE A 28 -8.21 -17.32 -25.45
N GLY A 29 -9.33 -18.05 -25.51
CA GLY A 29 -10.52 -17.46 -24.91
C GLY A 29 -10.13 -17.19 -23.47
N TYR A 30 -10.11 -15.93 -23.07
CA TYR A 30 -9.96 -15.54 -21.67
C TYR A 30 -11.11 -16.26 -20.95
N GLU A 31 -10.81 -17.36 -20.25
CA GLU A 31 -11.86 -18.17 -19.63
C GLU A 31 -12.67 -17.28 -18.70
N ALA A 32 -13.99 -17.40 -18.75
CA ALA A 32 -14.91 -16.72 -17.85
C ALA A 32 -14.71 -17.06 -16.34
N ASN A 33 -13.64 -17.81 -16.00
CA ASN A 33 -13.22 -18.22 -14.65
C ASN A 33 -11.87 -17.61 -14.21
N SER A 34 -11.34 -16.58 -14.90
CA SER A 34 -10.03 -15.97 -14.65
C SER A 34 -10.00 -14.83 -13.60
N ALA A 35 -11.08 -14.61 -12.86
CA ALA A 35 -11.19 -13.53 -11.88
C ALA A 35 -10.50 -13.92 -10.56
N VAL A 36 -9.65 -13.04 -10.01
CA VAL A 36 -9.02 -13.26 -8.71
C VAL A 36 -10.07 -13.03 -7.61
N ARG A 37 -10.38 -14.07 -6.84
CA ARG A 37 -11.39 -13.99 -5.76
C ARG A 37 -10.78 -13.33 -4.53
N MET A 38 -11.19 -12.10 -4.28
CA MET A 38 -10.64 -11.24 -3.24
C MET A 38 -11.53 -11.25 -1.99
N ALA A 39 -10.88 -11.35 -0.83
CA ALA A 39 -11.48 -11.03 0.46
C ALA A 39 -10.98 -9.69 0.99
N LEU A 40 -11.85 -8.96 1.69
CA LEU A 40 -11.46 -7.79 2.49
C LEU A 40 -11.44 -8.15 3.97
N LEU A 41 -10.30 -7.95 4.63
CA LEU A 41 -10.15 -8.03 6.08
C LEU A 41 -10.03 -6.61 6.66
N GLY A 42 -11.09 -6.12 7.30
CA GLY A 42 -11.25 -4.74 7.76
C GLY A 42 -12.11 -3.90 6.81
N CYS A 43 -13.43 -3.87 7.05
CA CYS A 43 -14.46 -3.17 6.28
C CYS A 43 -14.60 -1.68 6.66
N GLY A 44 -13.49 -1.05 7.08
CA GLY A 44 -13.42 0.40 7.32
C GLY A 44 -13.30 1.21 6.03
N ASN A 45 -13.28 2.55 6.14
CA ASN A 45 -13.26 3.45 4.99
C ASN A 45 -12.11 3.16 4.00
N ARG A 46 -10.88 2.96 4.53
CA ARG A 46 -9.71 2.64 3.70
C ARG A 46 -9.86 1.28 3.02
N GLY A 47 -10.24 0.26 3.80
CA GLY A 47 -10.43 -1.10 3.30
C GLY A 47 -11.46 -1.16 2.17
N THR A 48 -12.64 -0.58 2.39
CA THR A 48 -13.71 -0.52 1.40
C THR A 48 -13.30 0.25 0.14
N SER A 49 -12.57 1.36 0.29
CA SER A 49 -12.08 2.16 -0.84
C SER A 49 -11.10 1.37 -1.72
N VAL A 50 -10.06 0.78 -1.12
CA VAL A 50 -9.04 0.03 -1.88
C VAL A 50 -9.64 -1.22 -2.53
N ALA A 51 -10.53 -1.94 -1.84
CA ALA A 51 -11.15 -3.15 -2.40
C ALA A 51 -12.13 -2.79 -3.54
N SER A 52 -12.78 -1.64 -3.46
CA SER A 52 -13.59 -1.12 -4.56
C SER A 52 -12.73 -0.77 -5.77
N SER A 53 -11.58 -0.10 -5.54
CA SER A 53 -10.63 0.24 -6.60
C SER A 53 -10.12 -1.01 -7.32
N PHE A 54 -9.72 -2.05 -6.58
CA PHE A 54 -9.33 -3.33 -7.16
C PHE A 54 -10.45 -3.92 -8.05
N ALA A 55 -11.68 -3.98 -7.55
CA ALA A 55 -12.80 -4.53 -8.30
C ALA A 55 -13.17 -3.71 -9.55
N GLN A 56 -12.94 -2.40 -9.54
CA GLN A 56 -13.26 -1.50 -10.66
C GLN A 56 -12.16 -1.44 -11.71
N ASN A 57 -10.90 -1.57 -11.30
CA ASN A 57 -9.73 -1.35 -12.16
C ASN A 57 -9.09 -2.64 -12.68
N THR A 58 -9.54 -3.81 -12.19
CA THR A 58 -8.91 -5.11 -12.51
C THR A 58 -9.96 -6.21 -12.69
N THR A 59 -9.49 -7.46 -12.84
CA THR A 59 -10.35 -8.66 -12.87
C THR A 59 -10.66 -9.23 -11.48
N ALA A 60 -10.20 -8.58 -10.39
CA ALA A 60 -10.48 -9.03 -9.04
C ALA A 60 -11.97 -8.88 -8.70
N ARG A 61 -12.53 -9.84 -7.96
CA ARG A 61 -13.91 -9.81 -7.49
C ARG A 61 -13.94 -9.92 -5.98
N VAL A 62 -14.66 -9.02 -5.30
CA VAL A 62 -14.91 -9.14 -3.86
C VAL A 62 -15.93 -10.25 -3.63
N VAL A 63 -15.49 -11.34 -2.99
CA VAL A 63 -16.33 -12.52 -2.71
C VAL A 63 -16.50 -12.81 -1.22
N ALA A 64 -15.67 -12.21 -0.37
CA ALA A 64 -15.68 -12.46 1.06
C ALA A 64 -15.32 -11.20 1.85
N LEU A 65 -15.86 -11.08 3.06
CA LEU A 65 -15.61 -9.96 3.96
C LEU A 65 -15.34 -10.49 5.36
N ALA A 66 -14.43 -9.82 6.07
CA ALA A 66 -14.19 -10.04 7.48
C ALA A 66 -14.06 -8.71 8.22
N ASP A 67 -14.72 -8.61 9.37
CA ASP A 67 -14.55 -7.49 10.29
C ASP A 67 -14.84 -7.94 11.73
N ILE A 68 -14.19 -7.28 12.68
CA ILE A 68 -14.41 -7.49 14.10
C ILE A 68 -15.72 -6.85 14.58
N PHE A 69 -16.26 -5.90 13.82
CA PHE A 69 -17.48 -5.17 14.15
C PHE A 69 -18.65 -5.52 13.21
N PRO A 70 -19.80 -5.98 13.75
CA PRO A 70 -20.98 -6.32 12.93
C PRO A 70 -21.48 -5.15 12.07
N ASP A 71 -21.45 -3.92 12.59
CA ASP A 71 -21.88 -2.74 11.85
C ASP A 71 -21.01 -2.47 10.62
N LYS A 72 -19.70 -2.71 10.73
CA LYS A 72 -18.76 -2.56 9.60
C LYS A 72 -18.93 -3.67 8.58
N LEU A 73 -19.13 -4.90 9.03
CA LEU A 73 -19.39 -6.03 8.14
C LEU A 73 -20.69 -5.83 7.34
N ALA A 74 -21.76 -5.37 7.99
CA ALA A 74 -23.05 -5.09 7.34
C ALA A 74 -22.94 -3.94 6.31
N LEU A 75 -22.24 -2.84 6.66
CA LEU A 75 -22.00 -1.74 5.73
C LEU A 75 -21.14 -2.17 4.53
N GLY A 76 -20.08 -2.95 4.78
CA GLY A 76 -19.23 -3.53 3.75
C GLY A 76 -20.03 -4.43 2.81
N LYS A 77 -20.85 -5.34 3.34
CA LYS A 77 -21.69 -6.24 2.54
C LYS A 77 -22.66 -5.47 1.66
N ALA A 78 -23.39 -4.50 2.22
CA ALA A 78 -24.32 -3.68 1.44
C ALA A 78 -23.61 -2.91 0.30
N HIS A 79 -22.42 -2.37 0.57
CA HIS A 79 -21.61 -1.68 -0.44
C HIS A 79 -21.14 -2.62 -1.56
N PHE A 80 -20.55 -3.77 -1.21
CA PHE A 80 -19.98 -4.68 -2.20
C PHE A 80 -21.04 -5.50 -2.94
N ASP A 81 -22.20 -5.78 -2.35
CA ASP A 81 -23.33 -6.37 -3.09
C ASP A 81 -23.83 -5.40 -4.17
N LYS A 82 -23.90 -4.10 -3.86
CA LYS A 82 -24.24 -3.06 -4.84
C LYS A 82 -23.15 -2.91 -5.91
N LEU A 83 -21.88 -2.89 -5.52
CA LEU A 83 -20.76 -2.78 -6.46
C LEU A 83 -20.72 -3.99 -7.40
N ASN A 84 -20.80 -5.20 -6.85
CA ASN A 84 -20.83 -6.45 -7.62
C ASN A 84 -21.99 -6.44 -8.61
N ALA A 85 -23.21 -6.05 -8.18
CA ALA A 85 -24.34 -5.94 -9.09
C ALA A 85 -24.08 -4.94 -10.24
N GLY A 86 -23.47 -3.79 -9.94
CA GLY A 86 -23.07 -2.80 -10.95
C GLY A 86 -22.01 -3.30 -11.94
N LEU A 87 -21.17 -4.26 -11.54
CA LEU A 87 -20.16 -4.91 -12.37
C LEU A 87 -20.66 -6.23 -13.01
N GLY A 88 -21.94 -6.60 -12.81
CA GLY A 88 -22.51 -7.84 -13.35
C GLY A 88 -22.07 -9.12 -12.62
N HIS A 89 -21.67 -9.00 -11.35
CA HIS A 89 -21.26 -10.11 -10.49
C HIS A 89 -22.33 -10.41 -9.44
N ALA A 90 -22.36 -11.66 -8.96
CA ALA A 90 -23.28 -12.04 -7.89
C ALA A 90 -22.90 -11.38 -6.55
N ALA A 91 -23.91 -11.18 -5.71
CA ALA A 91 -23.75 -10.77 -4.32
C ALA A 91 -22.81 -11.71 -3.55
N ILE A 92 -22.24 -11.20 -2.46
CA ILE A 92 -21.41 -11.95 -1.52
C ILE A 92 -22.30 -12.94 -0.79
N GLU A 93 -21.93 -14.21 -0.81
CA GLU A 93 -22.65 -15.27 -0.08
C GLU A 93 -22.53 -15.05 1.43
N ASP A 94 -23.60 -15.25 2.19
CA ASP A 94 -23.60 -15.04 3.65
C ASP A 94 -22.59 -15.94 4.37
N ARG A 95 -22.30 -17.13 3.83
CA ARG A 95 -21.26 -18.04 4.37
C ARG A 95 -19.83 -17.50 4.20
N LEU A 96 -19.65 -16.44 3.41
CA LEU A 96 -18.36 -15.77 3.13
C LEU A 96 -18.27 -14.40 3.83
N THR A 97 -19.11 -14.17 4.84
CA THR A 97 -18.96 -13.06 5.78
C THR A 97 -18.54 -13.58 7.14
N PHE A 98 -17.34 -13.20 7.57
CA PHE A 98 -16.68 -13.71 8.77
C PHE A 98 -16.65 -12.60 9.83
N HIS A 99 -17.00 -12.94 11.07
CA HIS A 99 -17.15 -11.97 12.15
C HIS A 99 -16.23 -12.32 13.32
N GLY A 100 -15.69 -11.28 13.95
CA GLY A 100 -14.95 -11.37 15.20
C GLY A 100 -13.44 -11.48 15.03
N HIS A 101 -12.74 -11.56 16.15
CA HIS A 101 -11.27 -11.51 16.18
C HIS A 101 -10.58 -12.67 15.44
N GLU A 102 -11.22 -13.83 15.31
CA GLU A 102 -10.69 -15.00 14.57
C GLU A 102 -11.08 -15.03 13.09
N ALA A 103 -11.83 -14.04 12.59
CA ALA A 103 -12.31 -14.00 11.21
C ALA A 103 -11.18 -14.06 10.17
N PHE A 104 -9.97 -13.58 10.51
CA PHE A 104 -8.80 -13.70 9.64
C PHE A 104 -8.35 -15.16 9.47
N MET A 105 -8.45 -16.01 10.50
CA MET A 105 -8.11 -17.43 10.39
C MET A 105 -9.12 -18.17 9.50
N GLU A 106 -10.40 -17.81 9.60
CA GLU A 106 -11.43 -18.37 8.72
C GLU A 106 -11.21 -17.98 7.25
N LEU A 107 -10.84 -16.71 6.99
CA LEU A 107 -10.45 -16.26 5.65
C LEU A 107 -9.23 -17.01 5.12
N ALA A 108 -8.21 -17.22 5.96
CA ALA A 108 -7.01 -17.95 5.58
C ALA A 108 -7.34 -19.38 5.12
N HIS A 109 -8.28 -20.06 5.79
CA HIS A 109 -8.69 -21.42 5.45
C HIS A 109 -9.77 -21.53 4.36
N SER A 110 -10.39 -20.41 3.95
CA SER A 110 -11.43 -20.42 2.93
C SER A 110 -10.87 -20.81 1.56
N LYS A 111 -11.46 -21.84 0.93
CA LYS A 111 -11.11 -22.27 -0.45
C LYS A 111 -11.70 -21.35 -1.52
N ASP A 112 -12.60 -20.45 -1.11
CA ASP A 112 -13.27 -19.50 -1.99
C ASP A 112 -12.47 -18.21 -2.23
N VAL A 113 -11.34 -18.06 -1.53
CA VAL A 113 -10.51 -16.85 -1.52
C VAL A 113 -9.13 -17.14 -2.10
N ASP A 114 -8.73 -16.34 -3.10
CA ASP A 114 -7.40 -16.40 -3.73
C ASP A 114 -6.46 -15.33 -3.18
N MET A 115 -7.00 -14.13 -2.91
CA MET A 115 -6.25 -13.02 -2.34
C MET A 115 -6.97 -12.35 -1.17
N VAL A 116 -6.21 -11.76 -0.26
CA VAL A 116 -6.75 -10.98 0.87
C VAL A 116 -6.16 -9.58 0.88
N GLN A 117 -7.05 -8.58 0.95
CA GLN A 117 -6.69 -7.22 1.27
C GLN A 117 -6.78 -7.01 2.78
N ILE A 118 -5.65 -6.73 3.43
CA ILE A 118 -5.57 -6.45 4.88
C ILE A 118 -5.63 -4.93 5.07
N SER A 119 -6.65 -4.46 5.79
CA SER A 119 -6.89 -3.06 6.11
C SER A 119 -7.40 -2.88 7.54
N THR A 120 -6.89 -3.72 8.44
CA THR A 120 -7.14 -3.67 9.89
C THR A 120 -6.27 -2.59 10.55
N PRO A 121 -6.42 -2.31 11.86
CA PRO A 121 -5.44 -1.46 12.54
C PRO A 121 -4.01 -2.02 12.37
N PRO A 122 -2.99 -1.17 12.16
CA PRO A 122 -1.63 -1.60 11.82
C PRO A 122 -0.98 -2.58 12.78
N TRP A 123 -1.28 -2.50 14.08
CA TRP A 123 -0.78 -3.47 15.06
C TRP A 123 -1.14 -4.92 14.73
N PHE A 124 -2.26 -5.17 14.06
CA PHE A 124 -2.66 -6.53 13.67
C PHE A 124 -2.09 -6.99 12.32
N HIS A 125 -1.45 -6.11 11.54
CA HIS A 125 -1.00 -6.42 10.18
C HIS A 125 -0.07 -7.63 10.14
N VAL A 126 0.92 -7.71 11.02
CA VAL A 126 1.89 -8.83 11.02
C VAL A 126 1.21 -10.17 11.29
N GLN A 127 0.28 -10.23 12.25
CA GLN A 127 -0.45 -11.46 12.57
C GLN A 127 -1.33 -11.89 11.39
N HIS A 128 -2.08 -10.96 10.81
CA HIS A 128 -2.93 -11.23 9.67
C HIS A 128 -2.11 -11.63 8.44
N LEU A 129 -1.01 -10.93 8.18
CA LEU A 129 -0.09 -11.20 7.08
C LEU A 129 0.52 -12.60 7.21
N GLU A 130 0.97 -12.99 8.41
CA GLU A 130 1.50 -14.33 8.68
C GLU A 130 0.49 -15.42 8.33
N ALA A 131 -0.74 -15.31 8.86
CA ALA A 131 -1.79 -16.29 8.62
C ALA A 131 -2.11 -16.45 7.12
N MET A 132 -2.19 -15.34 6.39
CA MET A 132 -2.47 -15.37 4.94
C MET A 132 -1.31 -15.95 4.13
N VAL A 133 -0.08 -15.59 4.49
CA VAL A 133 1.14 -16.10 3.84
C VAL A 133 1.28 -17.60 4.07
N ASP A 134 1.07 -18.06 5.30
CA ASP A 134 1.18 -19.47 5.66
C ASP A 134 0.05 -20.31 5.02
N ALA A 135 -1.12 -19.70 4.77
CA ALA A 135 -2.23 -20.31 4.05
C ALA A 135 -2.11 -20.27 2.52
N GLY A 136 -1.03 -19.70 1.97
CA GLY A 136 -0.79 -19.67 0.52
C GLY A 136 -1.60 -18.61 -0.24
N LYS A 137 -2.13 -17.58 0.45
CA LYS A 137 -2.93 -16.52 -0.18
C LYS A 137 -2.03 -15.44 -0.79
N HIS A 138 -2.50 -14.83 -1.86
CA HIS A 138 -1.95 -13.54 -2.28
C HIS A 138 -2.38 -12.46 -1.29
N VAL A 139 -1.50 -11.51 -0.98
CA VAL A 139 -1.78 -10.52 0.07
C VAL A 139 -1.48 -9.11 -0.43
N TYR A 140 -2.46 -8.24 -0.31
CA TYR A 140 -2.22 -6.81 -0.32
C TYR A 140 -2.41 -6.30 1.10
N CYS A 141 -1.34 -5.86 1.75
CA CYS A 141 -1.38 -5.35 3.12
C CYS A 141 -1.22 -3.83 3.12
N GLU A 142 -2.16 -3.09 3.71
CA GLU A 142 -1.95 -1.66 3.90
C GLU A 142 -0.70 -1.39 4.75
N LYS A 143 -0.10 -0.22 4.52
CA LYS A 143 0.98 0.31 5.34
C LYS A 143 0.47 0.73 6.72
N PRO A 144 1.35 0.84 7.73
CA PRO A 144 2.70 0.26 7.78
C PRO A 144 2.62 -1.28 7.96
N VAL A 145 3.67 -2.01 7.60
CA VAL A 145 3.70 -3.49 7.79
C VAL A 145 3.66 -3.88 9.27
N GLY A 146 4.23 -3.04 10.14
CA GLY A 146 4.20 -3.17 11.59
C GLY A 146 4.51 -1.84 12.26
N VAL A 147 4.23 -1.74 13.56
CA VAL A 147 4.29 -0.47 14.32
C VAL A 147 5.46 -0.36 15.29
N ASP A 148 6.19 -1.46 15.50
CA ASP A 148 7.38 -1.55 16.36
C ASP A 148 8.48 -2.46 15.78
N VAL A 149 9.62 -2.51 16.47
CA VAL A 149 10.81 -3.27 16.06
C VAL A 149 10.57 -4.78 16.13
N ALA A 150 9.83 -5.27 17.12
CA ALA A 150 9.53 -6.70 17.26
C ALA A 150 8.66 -7.20 16.08
N GLN A 151 7.65 -6.43 15.70
CA GLN A 151 6.82 -6.69 14.53
C GLN A 151 7.60 -6.61 13.22
N SER A 152 8.52 -5.64 13.11
CA SER A 152 9.42 -5.52 11.96
C SER A 152 10.27 -6.79 11.76
N LYS A 153 10.86 -7.33 12.83
CA LYS A 153 11.64 -8.59 12.78
C LYS A 153 10.76 -9.76 12.32
N LYS A 154 9.56 -9.87 12.89
CA LYS A 154 8.61 -10.91 12.52
C LYS A 154 8.16 -10.81 11.06
N ALA A 155 7.92 -9.60 10.56
CA ALA A 155 7.60 -9.37 9.16
C ALA A 155 8.73 -9.78 8.21
N LEU A 156 10.00 -9.56 8.59
CA LEU A 156 11.14 -10.04 7.80
C LEU A 156 11.23 -11.57 7.76
N GLU A 157 10.90 -12.26 8.87
CA GLU A 157 10.78 -13.72 8.87
C GLU A 157 9.66 -14.19 7.92
N ILE A 158 8.52 -13.51 7.89
CA ILE A 158 7.42 -13.80 6.95
C ILE A 158 7.88 -13.59 5.51
N ALA A 159 8.60 -12.49 5.24
CA ALA A 159 9.14 -12.16 3.91
C ALA A 159 10.01 -13.29 3.34
N GLN A 160 10.82 -13.94 4.18
CA GLN A 160 11.66 -15.07 3.78
C GLN A 160 10.86 -16.33 3.42
N ARG A 161 9.63 -16.49 3.96
CA ARG A 161 8.76 -17.63 3.67
C ARG A 161 7.92 -17.47 2.40
N VAL A 162 7.81 -16.25 1.86
CA VAL A 162 7.17 -15.99 0.57
C VAL A 162 8.00 -16.63 -0.55
N SER A 163 7.67 -17.88 -0.88
CA SER A 163 8.49 -18.79 -1.69
C SER A 163 8.24 -18.69 -3.20
N GLY A 164 7.92 -17.48 -3.70
CA GLY A 164 7.65 -17.26 -5.12
C GLY A 164 6.43 -18.01 -5.64
N LYS A 165 5.46 -18.31 -4.77
CA LYS A 165 4.16 -18.92 -5.11
C LYS A 165 2.98 -17.99 -4.90
N GLN A 166 3.22 -16.84 -4.25
CA GLN A 166 2.21 -15.85 -3.97
C GLN A 166 2.79 -14.45 -4.06
N SER A 167 1.99 -13.52 -4.54
CA SER A 167 2.32 -12.11 -4.53
C SER A 167 1.97 -11.48 -3.19
N VAL A 168 2.89 -10.68 -2.65
CA VAL A 168 2.65 -9.85 -1.46
C VAL A 168 3.10 -8.41 -1.73
N ASP A 169 2.12 -7.50 -1.76
CA ASP A 169 2.35 -6.06 -1.89
C ASP A 169 2.01 -5.33 -0.58
N VAL A 170 2.71 -4.22 -0.35
CA VAL A 170 2.47 -3.31 0.77
C VAL A 170 1.87 -2.02 0.21
N GLY A 171 0.93 -1.39 0.92
CA GLY A 171 0.16 -0.23 0.46
C GLY A 171 0.93 1.09 0.32
N PHE A 172 2.03 1.11 -0.43
CA PHE A 172 2.79 2.29 -0.84
C PHE A 172 2.36 2.77 -2.23
N GLN A 173 1.09 3.14 -2.37
CA GLN A 173 0.47 3.48 -3.65
C GLN A 173 1.15 4.63 -4.40
N VAL A 174 1.81 5.53 -3.68
CA VAL A 174 2.48 6.71 -4.24
C VAL A 174 3.58 6.32 -5.24
N ARG A 175 4.22 5.15 -5.05
CA ARG A 175 5.22 4.62 -6.00
C ARG A 175 4.62 4.26 -7.36
N SER A 176 3.33 3.97 -7.41
CA SER A 176 2.58 3.63 -8.63
C SER A 176 2.06 4.86 -9.38
N ALA A 177 2.19 6.07 -8.81
CA ALA A 177 1.82 7.30 -9.49
C ALA A 177 2.80 7.60 -10.65
N PRO A 178 2.35 7.62 -11.92
CA PRO A 178 3.25 7.79 -13.06
C PRO A 178 4.12 9.06 -13.02
N PRO A 179 3.62 10.25 -12.62
CA PRO A 179 4.45 11.44 -12.51
C PRO A 179 5.58 11.27 -11.49
N ILE A 180 5.26 10.68 -10.34
CA ILE A 180 6.21 10.44 -9.24
C ILE A 180 7.24 9.39 -9.65
N ALA A 181 6.82 8.27 -10.23
CA ALA A 181 7.73 7.25 -10.75
C ALA A 181 8.68 7.81 -11.82
N ALA A 182 8.18 8.67 -12.71
CA ALA A 182 8.98 9.27 -13.77
C ALA A 182 10.06 10.23 -13.26
N VAL A 183 9.76 11.05 -12.24
CA VAL A 183 10.76 11.96 -11.65
C VAL A 183 11.78 11.19 -10.81
N ILE A 184 11.35 10.20 -10.03
CA ILE A 184 12.26 9.38 -9.21
C ILE A 184 13.20 8.55 -10.10
N GLY A 185 12.70 8.00 -11.21
CA GLY A 185 13.55 7.32 -12.21
C GLY A 185 14.68 8.23 -12.71
N ARG A 186 14.34 9.46 -13.10
CA ARG A 186 15.34 10.46 -13.56
C ARG A 186 16.35 10.83 -12.47
N VAL A 187 15.91 10.97 -11.23
CA VAL A 187 16.79 11.24 -10.08
C VAL A 187 17.80 10.10 -9.94
N LYS A 188 17.35 8.84 -10.03
CA LYS A 188 18.22 7.65 -9.98
C LYS A 188 19.15 7.54 -11.18
N ASP A 189 18.73 8.00 -12.35
CA ASP A 189 19.55 8.10 -13.55
C ASP A 189 20.58 9.23 -13.49
N GLY A 190 20.65 9.97 -12.37
CA GLY A 190 21.66 10.98 -12.11
C GLY A 190 21.30 12.39 -12.58
N ALA A 191 20.03 12.67 -12.89
CA ALA A 191 19.60 13.97 -13.43
C ALA A 191 19.90 15.18 -12.52
N LEU A 192 20.11 14.95 -11.22
CA LEU A 192 20.48 16.00 -10.25
C LEU A 192 21.97 16.01 -9.89
N GLY A 193 22.78 15.10 -10.46
CA GLY A 193 24.14 14.84 -10.00
C GLY A 193 24.19 14.30 -8.57
N LYS A 194 25.25 14.62 -7.83
CA LYS A 194 25.37 14.24 -6.41
C LYS A 194 24.28 14.96 -5.60
N ILE A 195 23.43 14.20 -4.91
CA ILE A 195 22.41 14.73 -4.02
C ILE A 195 23.08 15.30 -2.76
N ALA A 196 22.65 16.49 -2.35
CA ALA A 196 23.11 17.17 -1.13
C ALA A 196 22.09 17.01 0.00
N SER A 197 20.80 17.25 -0.28
CA SER A 197 19.76 17.18 0.73
C SER A 197 18.36 17.00 0.14
N ILE A 198 17.41 16.63 1.00
CA ILE A 198 15.97 16.60 0.70
C ILE A 198 15.23 17.42 1.75
N SER A 199 14.27 18.24 1.32
CA SER A 199 13.28 18.88 2.19
C SER A 199 11.93 18.24 1.93
N ALA A 200 11.29 17.69 2.96
CA ALA A 200 10.06 16.93 2.85
C ALA A 200 9.02 17.39 3.87
N SER A 201 7.75 17.35 3.50
CA SER A 201 6.64 17.79 4.35
C SER A 201 5.42 16.87 4.27
N TYR A 202 4.68 16.81 5.38
CA TYR A 202 3.33 16.25 5.43
C TYR A 202 2.43 17.08 6.36
N TYR A 203 1.63 17.95 5.76
CA TYR A 203 0.72 18.87 6.43
C TYR A 203 -0.70 18.49 6.05
N ALA A 204 -1.48 18.03 7.02
CA ALA A 204 -2.82 17.52 6.77
C ALA A 204 -3.82 17.96 7.84
N PRO A 205 -5.10 18.13 7.49
CA PRO A 205 -6.16 18.14 8.48
C PRO A 205 -6.16 16.83 9.27
N ALA A 206 -6.52 16.90 10.54
CA ALA A 206 -6.70 15.75 11.39
C ALA A 206 -7.86 14.92 10.87
N SER A 207 -7.76 13.59 10.99
CA SER A 207 -8.91 12.74 10.72
C SER A 207 -10.01 12.94 11.78
N THR A 208 -11.26 12.74 11.40
CA THR A 208 -12.36 12.89 12.35
C THR A 208 -12.32 11.80 13.41
N GLU A 209 -12.38 12.18 14.69
CA GLU A 209 -12.63 11.25 15.79
C GLU A 209 -14.00 10.60 15.61
N LYS A 210 -14.06 9.28 15.74
CA LYS A 210 -15.31 8.55 15.65
C LYS A 210 -15.94 8.47 17.03
N MET A 211 -17.21 8.87 17.10
CA MET A 211 -18.03 8.56 18.27
C MET A 211 -18.27 7.05 18.32
N ALA A 212 -17.93 6.42 19.44
CA ALA A 212 -18.27 5.03 19.65
C ALA A 212 -19.79 4.89 19.91
N PRO A 213 -20.41 3.74 19.57
CA PRO A 213 -21.80 3.47 19.92
C PRO A 213 -22.06 3.65 21.42
N ALA A 214 -23.28 4.03 21.77
CA ALA A 214 -23.67 4.10 23.18
C ALA A 214 -23.46 2.73 23.86
N GLY A 215 -22.75 2.71 24.98
CA GLY A 215 -22.42 1.48 25.71
C GLY A 215 -21.18 0.73 25.22
N ALA A 216 -20.48 1.22 24.19
CA ALA A 216 -19.20 0.65 23.76
C ALA A 216 -18.17 0.66 24.89
N SER A 217 -17.38 -0.41 25.01
CA SER A 217 -16.28 -0.47 25.98
C SER A 217 -15.15 0.49 25.60
N HIS A 218 -14.27 0.80 26.55
CA HIS A 218 -13.07 1.59 26.25
C HIS A 218 -12.22 0.94 25.14
N ASP A 219 -12.07 -0.38 25.17
CA ASP A 219 -11.35 -1.15 24.14
C ASP A 219 -12.00 -1.05 22.76
N GLU A 220 -13.33 -1.10 22.67
CA GLU A 220 -14.04 -0.89 21.42
C GLU A 220 -13.81 0.52 20.88
N TRP A 221 -13.89 1.52 21.76
CA TRP A 221 -13.60 2.91 21.40
C TRP A 221 -12.17 3.07 20.86
N ARG A 222 -11.17 2.44 21.50
CA ARG A 222 -9.77 2.42 21.04
C ARG A 222 -9.64 1.81 19.65
N LEU A 223 -10.25 0.64 19.41
CA LEU A 223 -10.23 -0.02 18.10
C LEU A 223 -10.93 0.81 17.01
N ARG A 224 -12.05 1.46 17.32
CA ARG A 224 -12.76 2.31 16.35
C ARG A 224 -11.97 3.59 16.01
N ASN A 225 -11.20 4.09 16.97
CA ASN A 225 -10.31 5.26 16.88
C ASN A 225 -8.82 4.90 16.77
N TRP A 226 -8.50 3.72 16.24
CA TRP A 226 -7.15 3.15 16.24
C TRP A 226 -6.05 4.08 15.71
N LEU A 227 -6.37 4.99 14.78
CA LEU A 227 -5.43 5.97 14.22
C LEU A 227 -4.78 6.83 15.30
N TRP A 228 -5.53 7.11 16.37
CA TRP A 228 -5.14 8.01 17.46
C TRP A 228 -4.56 7.30 18.67
N ASP A 229 -4.38 5.98 18.57
CA ASP A 229 -3.77 5.15 19.59
C ASP A 229 -2.39 4.69 19.12
N LYS A 230 -1.34 5.12 19.83
CA LYS A 230 0.06 4.85 19.50
C LYS A 230 0.38 3.37 19.38
N VAL A 231 -0.25 2.55 20.20
CA VAL A 231 -0.04 1.10 20.16
C VAL A 231 -0.66 0.51 18.91
N LEU A 232 -1.86 0.96 18.53
CA LEU A 232 -2.58 0.44 17.36
C LEU A 232 -2.03 0.98 16.03
N SER A 233 -1.58 2.24 15.98
CA SER A 233 -1.17 2.91 14.73
C SER A 233 0.34 3.09 14.56
N GLY A 234 1.10 3.14 15.66
CA GLY A 234 2.51 3.53 15.63
C GLY A 234 2.76 5.04 15.66
N ASP A 235 1.74 5.86 15.99
CA ASP A 235 1.79 7.32 15.90
C ASP A 235 1.80 7.84 14.45
N ILE A 236 1.58 9.15 14.27
CA ILE A 236 1.37 9.77 12.96
C ILE A 236 2.60 9.67 12.04
N LEU A 237 3.80 9.56 12.62
CA LEU A 237 5.04 9.43 11.85
C LEU A 237 5.10 8.07 11.13
N VAL A 238 4.68 7.00 11.81
CA VAL A 238 4.70 5.63 11.27
C VAL A 238 3.43 5.32 10.45
N GLU A 239 2.29 5.91 10.81
CA GLU A 239 1.02 5.63 10.13
C GLU A 239 0.80 6.51 8.89
N GLN A 240 0.82 7.85 9.04
CA GLN A 240 0.48 8.76 7.94
C GLN A 240 1.70 9.23 7.16
N ASN A 241 2.70 9.74 7.88
CA ASN A 241 3.86 10.40 7.29
C ASN A 241 4.78 9.43 6.54
N ILE A 242 4.62 8.14 6.83
CA ILE A 242 5.37 7.04 6.19
C ILE A 242 5.37 7.13 4.67
N HIS A 243 4.32 7.66 4.03
CA HIS A 243 4.32 7.81 2.57
C HIS A 243 5.43 8.74 2.06
N ILE A 244 5.76 9.80 2.79
CA ILE A 244 6.80 10.76 2.37
C ILE A 244 8.18 10.27 2.76
N ILE A 245 8.31 9.60 3.91
CA ILE A 245 9.54 8.91 4.29
C ILE A 245 9.86 7.80 3.26
N ASP A 246 8.84 7.09 2.77
CA ASP A 246 8.96 6.10 1.70
C ASP A 246 9.53 6.70 0.42
N LEU A 247 9.02 7.87 0.00
CA LEU A 247 9.55 8.57 -1.17
C LEU A 247 11.00 9.00 -1.00
N CYS A 248 11.39 9.45 0.19
CA CYS A 248 12.78 9.80 0.51
C CYS A 248 13.68 8.55 0.42
N ASN A 249 13.27 7.46 1.07
CA ASN A 249 13.98 6.18 0.99
C ASN A 249 14.11 5.73 -0.47
N TRP A 250 13.02 5.82 -1.24
CA TRP A 250 12.98 5.39 -2.63
C TRP A 250 13.89 6.23 -3.52
N ALA A 251 13.91 7.55 -3.34
CA ALA A 251 14.79 8.46 -4.07
C ALA A 251 16.28 8.21 -3.78
N LEU A 252 16.62 7.94 -2.51
CA LEU A 252 17.99 7.73 -2.06
C LEU A 252 18.46 6.27 -2.17
N GLY A 253 17.56 5.33 -2.46
CA GLY A 253 17.87 3.93 -2.68
C GLY A 253 18.15 3.13 -1.40
N GLY A 254 17.59 3.54 -0.26
CA GLY A 254 17.75 2.83 1.01
C GLY A 254 17.22 3.63 2.19
N HIS A 255 17.72 3.31 3.39
CA HIS A 255 17.25 3.88 4.67
C HIS A 255 18.28 4.85 5.29
N PRO A 256 17.88 5.68 6.28
CA PRO A 256 18.81 6.53 7.01
C PRO A 256 19.73 5.72 7.93
N LEU A 257 20.89 6.30 8.23
CA LEU A 257 21.87 5.78 9.20
C LEU A 257 21.57 6.24 10.62
N LYS A 258 20.98 7.43 10.79
CA LYS A 258 20.63 8.04 12.08
C LYS A 258 19.62 9.16 11.93
N ALA A 259 18.99 9.55 13.03
CA ALA A 259 18.06 10.66 13.10
C ALA A 259 18.22 11.48 14.40
N ILE A 260 17.92 12.78 14.31
CA ILE A 260 17.62 13.65 15.46
C ILE A 260 16.23 14.21 15.21
N ALA A 261 15.38 14.25 16.24
CA ALA A 261 14.01 14.74 16.08
C ALA A 261 13.46 15.40 17.34
N THR A 262 12.39 16.15 17.15
CA THR A 262 11.52 16.69 18.19
C THR A 262 10.07 16.70 17.69
N GLY A 263 9.12 16.96 18.58
CA GLY A 263 7.70 17.02 18.26
C GLY A 263 6.85 17.00 19.52
N GLY A 264 5.56 16.75 19.35
CA GLY A 264 4.66 16.62 20.48
C GLY A 264 3.20 16.52 20.09
N ARG A 265 2.36 16.62 21.12
CA ARG A 265 0.92 16.79 20.99
C ARG A 265 0.55 18.15 21.58
N ASN A 266 0.28 19.12 20.71
CA ASN A 266 0.05 20.51 21.07
C ASN A 266 -1.37 21.01 20.74
N ILE A 267 -2.00 20.50 19.68
CA ILE A 267 -3.25 21.02 19.11
C ILE A 267 -4.35 19.97 18.93
N LEU A 268 -4.04 18.67 18.87
CA LEU A 268 -5.08 17.64 18.78
C LEU A 268 -5.76 17.39 20.13
N THR A 269 -7.06 17.65 20.17
CA THR A 269 -7.90 17.58 21.38
C THR A 269 -8.79 16.35 21.47
N HIS A 270 -8.89 15.55 20.40
CA HIS A 270 -9.64 14.27 20.43
C HIS A 270 -9.02 13.30 21.45
N ALA A 271 -9.75 12.25 21.83
CA ALA A 271 -9.16 11.23 22.69
C ALA A 271 -8.13 10.38 21.93
N GLY A 272 -7.14 9.84 22.64
CA GLY A 272 -5.97 9.13 22.10
C GLY A 272 -4.66 9.70 22.63
N ASP A 273 -3.52 9.13 22.22
CA ASP A 273 -2.20 9.47 22.76
C ASP A 273 -1.14 9.81 21.69
N CYS A 274 -1.46 9.70 20.40
CA CYS A 274 -0.61 10.12 19.28
C CYS A 274 -0.17 11.59 19.37
N TRP A 275 1.02 11.87 18.84
CA TRP A 275 1.50 13.22 18.57
C TRP A 275 0.79 13.83 17.36
N ASP A 276 0.83 15.15 17.28
CA ASP A 276 0.26 15.90 16.16
C ASP A 276 1.29 16.56 15.27
N ASN A 277 2.55 16.59 15.70
CA ASN A 277 3.62 17.15 14.89
C ASN A 277 4.97 16.46 15.16
N TYR A 278 5.80 16.43 14.11
CA TYR A 278 7.18 15.94 14.13
C TYR A 278 8.08 16.84 13.29
N GLN A 279 9.30 17.06 13.77
CA GLN A 279 10.40 17.65 13.03
C GLN A 279 11.61 16.73 13.14
N VAL A 280 12.01 16.15 12.02
CA VAL A 280 13.04 15.11 11.96
C VAL A 280 14.13 15.50 10.97
N THR A 281 15.38 15.37 11.39
CA THR A 281 16.54 15.40 10.49
C THR A 281 17.14 14.00 10.44
N TYR A 282 17.10 13.39 9.25
CA TYR A 282 17.74 12.11 8.98
C TYR A 282 19.09 12.33 8.29
N THR A 283 20.06 11.47 8.60
CA THR A 283 21.32 11.36 7.83
C THR A 283 21.34 10.03 7.09
N TYR A 284 21.44 10.08 5.76
CA TYR A 284 21.54 8.93 4.86
C TYR A 284 23.00 8.67 4.46
N PRO A 285 23.31 7.51 3.83
CA PRO A 285 24.62 7.25 3.25
C PRO A 285 25.09 8.40 2.34
N GLY A 286 26.40 8.68 2.37
CA GLY A 286 26.98 9.76 1.58
C GLY A 286 26.82 11.17 2.16
N ASP A 287 26.43 11.27 3.44
CA ASP A 287 26.19 12.52 4.17
C ASP A 287 25.06 13.37 3.56
N VAL A 288 24.04 12.67 3.06
CA VAL A 288 22.81 13.30 2.55
C VAL A 288 21.85 13.51 3.70
N HIS A 289 21.43 14.76 3.90
CA HIS A 289 20.50 15.11 4.98
C HIS A 289 19.07 15.26 4.46
N VAL A 290 18.11 14.65 5.15
CA VAL A 290 16.68 14.80 4.87
C VAL A 290 16.02 15.51 6.04
N SER A 291 15.51 16.70 5.79
CA SER A 291 14.68 17.45 6.73
C SER A 291 13.22 17.11 6.47
N PHE A 292 12.53 16.57 7.47
CA PHE A 292 11.12 16.23 7.40
C PHE A 292 10.34 17.02 8.46
N ALA A 293 9.24 17.65 8.05
CA ALA A 293 8.32 18.33 8.96
C ALA A 293 6.88 17.85 8.73
N SER A 294 6.16 17.62 9.81
CA SER A 294 4.78 17.16 9.78
C SER A 294 3.95 17.83 10.84
N THR A 295 2.71 18.16 10.48
CA THR A 295 1.68 18.65 11.40
C THR A 295 0.31 18.16 10.95
N GLN A 296 -0.42 17.53 11.86
CA GLN A 296 -1.86 17.30 11.75
C GLN A 296 -2.61 18.39 12.50
N PHE A 297 -3.38 19.21 11.78
CA PHE A 297 -4.07 20.38 12.32
C PHE A 297 -5.58 20.30 12.11
N GLY A 298 -6.35 21.17 12.77
CA GLY A 298 -7.82 21.12 12.71
C GLY A 298 -8.44 21.29 11.31
N ASP A 299 -9.77 21.23 11.26
CA ASP A 299 -10.59 21.07 10.05
C ASP A 299 -10.51 22.21 9.00
N TYR A 300 -9.81 23.31 9.30
CA TYR A 300 -9.81 24.55 8.50
C TYR A 300 -8.56 24.78 7.66
N GLY A 301 -7.80 23.73 7.31
CA GLY A 301 -6.52 23.90 6.62
C GLY A 301 -6.44 23.29 5.22
N PHE A 302 -5.24 23.40 4.66
CA PHE A 302 -4.86 22.84 3.37
C PHE A 302 -4.29 21.42 3.52
N PHE A 303 -4.03 20.76 2.41
CA PHE A 303 -3.25 19.52 2.41
C PHE A 303 -2.01 19.72 1.55
N GLU A 304 -0.85 19.44 2.12
CA GLU A 304 0.43 19.47 1.41
C GLU A 304 1.25 18.26 1.84
N ALA A 305 1.69 17.48 0.86
CA ALA A 305 2.62 16.39 1.09
C ALA A 305 3.54 16.28 -0.12
N GLY A 306 4.82 16.03 0.12
CA GLY A 306 5.79 15.89 -0.95
C GLY A 306 7.21 16.09 -0.48
N MET A 307 8.11 16.20 -1.45
CA MET A 307 9.51 16.51 -1.19
C MET A 307 10.14 17.34 -2.31
N ARG A 308 11.23 18.02 -1.95
CA ARG A 308 12.16 18.63 -2.88
C ARG A 308 13.54 18.03 -2.68
N ILE A 309 14.16 17.60 -3.77
CA ILE A 309 15.51 17.01 -3.78
C ILE A 309 16.48 18.04 -4.35
N PHE A 310 17.62 18.24 -3.71
CA PHE A 310 18.65 19.17 -4.15
C PHE A 310 19.94 18.42 -4.46
N GLY A 311 20.48 18.63 -5.67
CA GLY A 311 21.74 18.05 -6.10
C GLY A 311 22.66 19.05 -6.78
N ALA A 312 23.88 18.60 -7.08
CA ALA A 312 24.93 19.43 -7.66
C ALA A 312 24.58 20.02 -9.04
N GLU A 313 23.65 19.40 -9.78
CA GLU A 313 23.30 19.80 -11.14
C GLU A 313 21.86 20.31 -11.30
N GLY A 314 21.07 20.30 -10.22
CA GLY A 314 19.67 20.70 -10.26
C GLY A 314 18.89 20.36 -9.00
N SER A 315 17.58 20.56 -9.08
CA SER A 315 16.63 20.18 -8.02
C SER A 315 15.36 19.55 -8.61
N ALA A 316 14.71 18.67 -7.87
CA ALA A 316 13.41 18.10 -8.24
C ALA A 316 12.31 18.54 -7.28
N ASP A 317 11.17 18.99 -7.81
CA ASP A 317 9.92 19.20 -7.08
C ASP A 317 9.04 17.95 -7.25
N VAL A 318 8.63 17.33 -6.14
CA VAL A 318 7.83 16.09 -6.12
C VAL A 318 6.65 16.24 -5.14
N PRO A 319 5.67 17.12 -5.43
CA PRO A 319 4.50 17.29 -4.58
C PRO A 319 3.39 16.30 -4.94
N TYR A 320 2.48 16.03 -4.00
CA TYR A 320 1.24 15.28 -4.29
C TYR A 320 0.30 16.05 -5.22
N ALA A 321 0.32 17.38 -5.14
CA ALA A 321 -0.46 18.26 -6.01
C ALA A 321 0.41 19.41 -6.52
N GLY A 322 0.24 19.80 -7.78
CA GLY A 322 1.05 20.79 -8.48
C GLY A 322 2.17 20.17 -9.34
N PRO A 323 3.06 21.00 -9.90
CA PRO A 323 3.97 20.55 -10.95
C PRO A 323 5.06 19.62 -10.42
N VAL A 324 5.14 18.40 -10.98
CA VAL A 324 6.29 17.50 -10.82
C VAL A 324 7.33 17.83 -11.88
N ARG A 325 8.55 18.20 -11.46
CA ARG A 325 9.58 18.71 -12.38
C ARG A 325 11.00 18.59 -11.82
N ILE A 326 11.97 18.69 -12.73
CA ILE A 326 13.39 18.89 -12.50
C ILE A 326 13.77 20.27 -13.03
N LEU A 327 14.48 21.03 -12.22
CA LEU A 327 15.11 22.31 -12.56
C LEU A 327 16.63 22.10 -12.59
N GLY A 328 17.35 22.82 -13.46
CA GLY A 328 18.81 22.73 -13.58
C GLY A 328 19.26 22.19 -14.94
N ARG A 329 20.41 21.52 -14.99
CA ARG A 329 21.05 21.06 -16.25
C ARG A 329 20.17 20.11 -17.04
N SER A 330 19.48 19.20 -16.34
CA SER A 330 18.60 18.19 -16.92
C SER A 330 17.13 18.57 -16.75
N ALA A 331 16.79 19.83 -17.04
CA ALA A 331 15.45 20.37 -16.84
C ALA A 331 14.38 19.51 -17.53
N TRP A 332 13.33 19.20 -16.78
CA TRP A 332 12.24 18.35 -17.24
C TRP A 332 10.98 18.69 -16.44
N SER A 333 9.80 18.56 -17.04
CA SER A 333 8.54 18.65 -16.32
C SER A 333 7.66 17.50 -16.76
N TRP A 334 6.91 16.93 -15.84
CA TRP A 334 5.79 16.08 -16.22
C TRP A 334 4.83 16.92 -17.07
N GLN A 335 4.51 16.42 -18.25
CA GLN A 335 3.49 16.98 -19.12
C GLN A 335 2.34 16.00 -19.11
N ASP A 336 1.24 16.35 -18.44
CA ASP A 336 0.03 15.58 -18.60
C ASP A 336 -0.41 15.68 -20.05
N ALA A 337 -0.64 14.53 -20.70
CA ALA A 337 -1.33 14.51 -21.99
C ALA A 337 -2.79 15.01 -21.87
N ALA A 338 -3.31 15.31 -20.66
CA ALA A 338 -4.72 15.58 -20.43
C ALA A 338 -5.13 16.41 -19.17
N ALA A 339 -4.33 17.32 -18.59
CA ALA A 339 -4.81 18.08 -17.42
C ALA A 339 -4.54 19.61 -17.48
N ALA A 340 -5.64 20.36 -17.41
CA ALA A 340 -5.69 21.77 -17.03
C ALA A 340 -5.40 21.94 -15.53
N PRO A 341 -5.08 23.16 -15.04
CA PRO A 341 -4.75 23.37 -13.64
C PRO A 341 -5.96 23.02 -12.76
N THR A 342 -5.85 21.98 -11.92
CA THR A 342 -6.84 21.68 -10.90
C THR A 342 -6.48 22.35 -9.58
N GLU A 343 -7.51 22.80 -8.87
CA GLU A 343 -7.48 23.28 -7.47
C GLU A 343 -6.52 22.44 -6.57
N PRO A 344 -5.91 23.04 -5.53
CA PRO A 344 -5.04 22.33 -4.61
C PRO A 344 -5.69 21.04 -4.07
N GLY A 345 -4.91 19.97 -3.99
CA GLY A 345 -5.36 18.66 -3.55
C GLY A 345 -6.05 18.74 -2.19
N LYS A 346 -7.24 18.13 -2.06
CA LYS A 346 -7.92 17.99 -0.76
C LYS A 346 -7.42 16.71 -0.09
N PHE A 347 -7.22 16.75 1.23
CA PHE A 347 -6.95 15.55 2.01
C PHE A 347 -8.10 14.54 1.83
N ALA A 348 -7.73 13.29 1.56
CA ALA A 348 -8.68 12.22 1.29
C ALA A 348 -8.39 11.02 2.20
N ALA A 349 -9.05 10.95 3.35
CA ALA A 349 -8.90 9.84 4.30
C ALA A 349 -9.33 8.47 3.72
N ASN A 350 -10.16 8.47 2.67
CA ASN A 350 -10.53 7.29 1.89
C ASN A 350 -9.47 6.90 0.83
N GLY A 351 -8.46 7.74 0.59
CA GLY A 351 -7.47 7.56 -0.47
C GLY A 351 -7.94 7.95 -1.87
N GLU A 352 -9.04 8.71 -2.03
CA GLU A 352 -9.37 9.28 -3.34
C GLU A 352 -8.34 10.36 -3.73
N PHE A 353 -7.41 10.00 -4.60
CA PHE A 353 -6.34 10.88 -5.01
C PHE A 353 -6.71 11.72 -6.25
N LYS A 354 -6.22 12.95 -6.29
CA LYS A 354 -6.30 13.86 -7.45
C LYS A 354 -4.89 14.21 -7.91
N ASP A 355 -4.81 14.92 -9.05
CA ASP A 355 -3.55 15.48 -9.56
C ASP A 355 -2.50 14.37 -9.78
N ASN A 356 -1.26 14.54 -9.32
CA ASN A 356 -0.17 13.59 -9.55
C ASN A 356 -0.45 12.16 -9.08
N LEU A 357 -1.36 11.99 -8.13
CA LEU A 357 -1.72 10.70 -7.56
C LEU A 357 -2.99 10.10 -8.19
N ALA A 358 -3.64 10.77 -9.15
CA ALA A 358 -4.91 10.35 -9.73
C ALA A 358 -4.93 8.94 -10.33
N LEU A 359 -3.78 8.44 -10.80
CA LEU A 359 -3.63 7.10 -11.37
C LEU A 359 -2.96 6.10 -10.41
N ALA A 360 -2.55 6.53 -9.21
CA ALA A 360 -1.77 5.72 -8.28
C ALA A 360 -2.48 4.40 -7.94
N ASP A 361 -3.75 4.46 -7.54
CA ASP A 361 -4.52 3.28 -7.16
C ASP A 361 -4.77 2.35 -8.35
N ARG A 362 -5.19 2.88 -9.51
CA ARG A 362 -5.38 2.08 -10.74
C ARG A 362 -4.11 1.31 -11.14
N GLU A 363 -2.97 1.99 -11.17
CA GLU A 363 -1.71 1.39 -11.60
C GLU A 363 -1.18 0.38 -10.57
N LYS A 364 -1.35 0.67 -9.27
CA LYS A 364 -1.04 -0.27 -8.18
C LYS A 364 -1.90 -1.53 -8.27
N ASP A 365 -3.21 -1.37 -8.43
CA ASP A 365 -4.14 -2.48 -8.48
C ASP A 365 -3.82 -3.39 -9.67
N ARG A 366 -3.61 -2.77 -10.84
CA ARG A 366 -3.23 -3.49 -12.06
C ARG A 366 -1.93 -4.25 -11.87
N SER A 367 -0.88 -3.60 -11.37
CA SER A 367 0.43 -4.21 -11.11
C SER A 367 0.32 -5.43 -10.20
N PHE A 368 -0.46 -5.33 -9.11
CA PHE A 368 -0.63 -6.44 -8.18
C PHE A 368 -1.41 -7.61 -8.80
N ILE A 369 -2.52 -7.36 -9.50
CA ILE A 369 -3.28 -8.44 -10.16
C ILE A 369 -2.52 -9.06 -11.32
N GLU A 370 -1.73 -8.27 -12.07
CA GLU A 370 -0.83 -8.78 -13.11
C GLU A 370 0.24 -9.69 -12.51
N SER A 371 0.81 -9.36 -11.34
CA SER A 371 1.78 -10.22 -10.66
C SER A 371 1.21 -11.61 -10.30
N ILE A 372 -0.07 -11.65 -9.95
CA ILE A 372 -0.80 -12.89 -9.63
C ILE A 372 -1.06 -13.70 -10.91
N THR A 373 -1.68 -13.05 -11.89
CA THR A 373 -2.17 -13.72 -13.11
C THR A 373 -1.05 -14.14 -14.06
N SER A 374 0.09 -13.44 -14.04
CA SER A 374 1.29 -13.79 -14.82
C SER A 374 2.22 -14.78 -14.11
N GLY A 375 2.07 -14.97 -12.79
CA GLY A 375 3.00 -15.71 -11.95
C GLY A 375 4.34 -15.00 -11.68
N GLN A 376 4.49 -13.73 -12.10
CA GLN A 376 5.62 -12.88 -11.70
C GLN A 376 5.35 -12.25 -10.34
N PHE A 377 5.34 -13.09 -9.30
CA PHE A 377 4.91 -12.69 -7.98
C PHE A 377 5.82 -11.63 -7.33
N HIS A 378 5.22 -10.69 -6.62
CA HIS A 378 5.93 -9.68 -5.84
C HIS A 378 6.18 -10.15 -4.40
N ASN A 379 7.17 -9.54 -3.76
CA ASN A 379 7.36 -9.62 -2.32
C ASN A 379 7.91 -8.28 -1.82
N GLN A 380 7.01 -7.40 -1.37
CA GLN A 380 7.34 -6.04 -0.93
C GLN A 380 7.50 -5.92 0.59
N ILE A 381 7.39 -7.02 1.35
CA ILE A 381 7.38 -6.99 2.82
C ILE A 381 8.67 -6.34 3.35
N ALA A 382 9.84 -6.76 2.87
CA ALA A 382 11.12 -6.23 3.34
C ALA A 382 11.27 -4.72 3.06
N ALA A 383 10.87 -4.26 1.88
CA ALA A 383 10.88 -2.84 1.54
C ALA A 383 9.91 -2.04 2.44
N GLY A 384 8.73 -2.61 2.75
CA GLY A 384 7.79 -1.97 3.65
C GLY A 384 8.26 -1.93 5.11
N VAL A 385 8.99 -2.95 5.56
CA VAL A 385 9.67 -2.95 6.86
C VAL A 385 10.76 -1.88 6.91
N GLU A 386 11.60 -1.77 5.87
CA GLU A 386 12.65 -0.75 5.80
C GLU A 386 12.06 0.66 5.97
N THR A 387 10.97 0.97 5.27
CA THR A 387 10.27 2.25 5.40
C THR A 387 9.64 2.45 6.78
N ALA A 388 8.98 1.42 7.33
CA ALA A 388 8.41 1.51 8.68
C ALA A 388 9.50 1.77 9.74
N GLN A 389 10.66 1.12 9.61
CA GLN A 389 11.82 1.32 10.48
C GLN A 389 12.45 2.72 10.32
N SER A 390 12.50 3.30 9.11
CA SER A 390 12.88 4.71 8.94
C SER A 390 12.00 5.64 9.77
N CYS A 391 10.69 5.38 9.83
CA CYS A 391 9.76 6.17 10.63
C CYS A 391 9.93 5.92 12.14
N MET A 392 10.13 4.66 12.54
CA MET A 392 10.42 4.30 13.94
C MET A 392 11.72 4.94 14.44
N LEU A 393 12.74 5.06 13.58
CA LEU A 393 13.98 5.77 13.90
C LEU A 393 13.70 7.24 14.25
N GLY A 394 12.95 7.94 13.41
CA GLY A 394 12.56 9.32 13.66
C GLY A 394 11.70 9.47 14.91
N ARG A 395 10.76 8.55 15.13
CA ARG A 395 9.91 8.52 16.33
C ARG A 395 10.72 8.33 17.60
N MET A 396 11.63 7.37 17.60
CA MET A 396 12.50 7.06 18.74
C MET A 396 13.43 8.22 19.06
N ALA A 397 14.04 8.85 18.04
CA ALA A 397 14.84 10.06 18.23
C ALA A 397 14.02 11.18 18.87
N ALA A 398 12.78 11.36 18.43
CA ALA A 398 11.91 12.41 18.95
C ALA A 398 11.50 12.16 20.40
N TYR A 399 11.11 10.94 20.73
CA TYR A 399 10.70 10.57 22.10
C TYR A 399 11.88 10.61 23.09
N THR A 400 13.08 10.26 22.65
CA THR A 400 14.27 10.26 23.50
C THR A 400 14.93 11.63 23.59
N GLY A 401 14.64 12.56 22.68
CA GLY A 401 15.22 13.89 22.63
C GLY A 401 16.72 13.89 22.30
N ARG A 402 17.23 12.84 21.65
CA ARG A 402 18.64 12.68 21.26
C ARG A 402 18.80 12.10 19.87
N GLU A 403 20.04 12.11 19.37
CA GLU A 403 20.39 11.33 18.18
C GLU A 403 20.21 9.84 18.45
N VAL A 404 19.61 9.13 17.49
CA VAL A 404 19.47 7.67 17.50
C VAL A 404 19.99 7.13 16.16
N THR A 405 20.80 6.09 16.22
CA THR A 405 21.34 5.39 15.05
C THR A 405 20.45 4.23 14.63
N TRP A 406 20.58 3.81 13.36
CA TRP A 406 19.90 2.62 12.84
C TRP A 406 20.26 1.36 13.65
N GLU A 407 21.52 1.20 14.05
CA GLU A 407 21.98 0.07 14.86
C GLU A 407 21.32 0.04 16.24
N GLU A 408 21.20 1.19 16.91
CA GLU A 408 20.45 1.31 18.16
C GLU A 408 18.98 0.92 17.97
N LEU A 409 18.31 1.37 16.90
CA LEU A 409 16.93 0.98 16.62
C LEU A 409 16.78 -0.56 16.51
N GLN A 410 17.66 -1.21 15.75
CA GLN A 410 17.58 -2.67 15.52
C GLN A 410 17.76 -3.48 16.83
N THR A 411 18.48 -2.91 17.80
CA THR A 411 18.82 -3.55 19.08
C THR A 411 17.97 -3.09 20.27
N HIS A 412 17.21 -2.00 20.16
CA HIS A 412 16.45 -1.39 21.27
C HIS A 412 15.40 -2.32 21.91
N GLY A 413 14.86 -3.28 21.16
CA GLY A 413 13.85 -4.22 21.67
C GLY A 413 12.47 -3.61 21.92
N GLU A 414 12.17 -2.46 21.30
CA GLU A 414 10.84 -1.83 21.38
C GLU A 414 9.75 -2.82 20.95
N LYS A 415 8.74 -2.97 21.80
CA LYS A 415 7.56 -3.79 21.57
C LYS A 415 6.35 -3.15 22.23
N PHE A 416 5.32 -2.85 21.46
CA PHE A 416 4.05 -2.40 21.99
C PHE A 416 3.20 -3.58 22.44
N THR A 417 2.52 -3.38 23.57
CA THR A 417 1.57 -4.33 24.13
C THR A 417 0.18 -3.75 24.00
N LEU A 418 -0.73 -4.49 23.37
CA LEU A 418 -2.08 -4.02 23.08
C LEU A 418 -2.85 -3.58 24.33
N GLY A 419 -2.65 -4.30 25.45
CA GLY A 419 -3.33 -4.02 26.72
C GLY A 419 -4.84 -4.21 26.64
N MET A 420 -5.31 -5.07 25.73
CA MET A 420 -6.72 -5.36 25.45
C MET A 420 -6.92 -6.86 25.32
N ASP A 421 -8.03 -7.36 25.85
CA ASP A 421 -8.49 -8.72 25.59
C ASP A 421 -9.38 -8.72 24.34
N VAL A 422 -8.81 -9.10 23.19
CA VAL A 422 -9.52 -9.12 21.91
C VAL A 422 -10.57 -10.23 21.81
N ASN A 423 -10.52 -11.24 22.69
CA ASN A 423 -11.46 -12.36 22.66
C ASN A 423 -12.91 -11.94 22.92
N ARG A 424 -13.11 -10.77 23.57
CA ARG A 424 -14.45 -10.21 23.81
C ARG A 424 -15.16 -9.75 22.53
N PHE A 425 -14.44 -9.65 21.42
CA PHE A 425 -14.99 -9.27 20.11
C PHE A 425 -15.13 -10.51 19.21
N SER A 426 -15.83 -11.53 19.70
CA SER A 426 -16.15 -12.77 19.00
C SER A 426 -17.53 -12.72 18.36
#